data_AF-A0A7S1Z632-F1
#
_entry.id   AF-A0A7S1Z632-F1
#
_cell.length_a   1.000
_cell.length_b   1.000
_cell.length_c   1.000
_cell.angle_alpha   90.00
_cell.angle_beta   90.00
_cell.angle_gamma   90.00
#
_symmetry.space_group_name_H-M   'P 1'
#
loop_
_entity.id
_entity.type
_entity.pdbx_description
1 polymer ?
#
loop_
_entity_poly.entity_id
_entity_poly.type
_entity_poly.pdbx_seq_one_letter_code
_entity_poly.pdbx_strand_id
1 'polypeptide(L)'
;MRAVLLLVPLSTARAFRAAAPAATASRRRPPSRPLAASSSSGPSSSSDADVSDRFWTARDKCWRPDVPDVERISWGKPAKKKGTGSRGVPHRLNRDERDAFDRARAKGFLEIGGSGWRSQRRDAPLMNTYRSLCDARGQPTIVLHKGNTGMDEVVVDLSPLRLPDDFADVARSCAEFVDMPSALSDETPWEDDDGDVDEDEDEGLDESEDPWESRPIYQLPPYYVAWELPRSNAKEIGKKLAGVFGTIEKKAPKSKKPNHVRPGKNRRSGGYGIG
;
A
#
# COMPACT_ATOMS: atom_id res chain seq x y z
N MET A 1 31.22 12.42 -14.85
CA MET A 1 31.32 11.02 -14.35
C MET A 1 30.06 10.31 -14.81
N ARG A 2 30.18 9.26 -15.62
CA ARG A 2 29.05 8.56 -16.28
C ARG A 2 28.46 7.52 -15.33
N ALA A 3 27.17 7.61 -15.04
CA ALA A 3 26.43 6.54 -14.36
C ALA A 3 26.28 5.36 -15.33
N VAL A 4 26.68 4.17 -14.88
CA VAL A 4 26.56 2.92 -15.63
C VAL A 4 25.25 2.26 -15.20
N LEU A 5 24.31 2.16 -16.13
CA LEU A 5 23.07 1.41 -15.97
C LEU A 5 23.39 -0.08 -16.13
N LEU A 6 23.36 -0.84 -15.04
CA LEU A 6 23.54 -2.30 -15.07
C LEU A 6 22.17 -2.98 -15.15
N LEU A 7 21.80 -3.40 -16.36
CA LEU A 7 20.71 -4.35 -16.61
C LEU A 7 21.19 -5.76 -16.24
N VAL A 8 20.57 -6.37 -15.22
CA VAL A 8 20.76 -7.80 -14.91
C VAL A 8 19.44 -8.52 -15.16
N PRO A 9 19.40 -9.58 -16.00
CA PRO A 9 18.20 -10.35 -16.25
C PRO A 9 17.89 -11.29 -15.07
N LEU A 10 16.66 -11.22 -14.53
CA LEU A 10 16.16 -12.20 -13.56
C LEU A 10 15.93 -13.56 -14.23
N SER A 11 16.78 -14.53 -13.91
CA SER A 11 16.66 -15.92 -14.32
C SER A 11 15.70 -16.71 -13.42
N THR A 12 15.00 -17.63 -14.07
CA THR A 12 13.90 -18.51 -13.67
C THR A 12 14.04 -19.29 -12.35
N ALA A 13 12.86 -19.55 -11.78
CA ALA A 13 12.55 -20.28 -10.56
C ALA A 13 13.19 -21.66 -10.39
N ARG A 14 13.48 -22.03 -9.13
CA ARG A 14 13.66 -23.42 -8.70
C ARG A 14 12.91 -23.66 -7.40
N ALA A 15 11.87 -24.48 -7.48
CA ALA A 15 11.05 -24.92 -6.35
C ALA A 15 11.70 -26.12 -5.65
N PHE A 16 11.90 -26.05 -4.33
CA PHE A 16 12.12 -27.23 -3.50
C PHE A 16 11.43 -27.10 -2.14
N ARG A 17 10.69 -28.15 -1.79
CA ARG A 17 9.94 -28.38 -0.54
C ARG A 17 10.86 -28.36 0.68
N ALA A 18 10.38 -27.77 1.79
CA ALA A 18 10.92 -28.04 3.12
C ALA A 18 9.79 -28.25 4.15
N ALA A 19 10.04 -29.19 5.05
CA ALA A 19 9.13 -29.81 6.00
C ALA A 19 8.89 -28.98 7.28
N ALA A 20 7.77 -29.25 7.94
CA ALA A 20 7.35 -28.65 9.21
C ALA A 20 8.07 -29.28 10.42
N PRO A 21 8.21 -28.52 11.52
CA PRO A 21 8.21 -29.11 12.85
C PRO A 21 7.08 -28.61 13.75
N ALA A 22 6.67 -29.53 14.63
CA ALA A 22 5.56 -29.49 15.55
C ALA A 22 5.73 -28.47 16.70
N ALA A 23 4.60 -27.90 17.14
CA ALA A 23 4.51 -27.07 18.33
C ALA A 23 3.83 -27.87 19.46
N THR A 24 4.48 -27.88 20.63
CA THR A 24 3.94 -28.47 21.87
C THR A 24 3.92 -27.43 22.99
N ALA A 25 2.89 -27.57 23.82
CA ALA A 25 2.77 -27.14 25.22
C ALA A 25 2.31 -25.70 25.54
N SER A 26 0.98 -25.61 25.59
CA SER A 26 0.15 -24.82 26.50
C SER A 26 0.61 -24.83 27.97
N ARG A 27 0.65 -23.65 28.62
CA ARG A 27 0.38 -23.51 30.07
C ARG A 27 -0.50 -22.28 30.35
N ARG A 28 -1.45 -22.49 31.26
CA ARG A 28 -2.56 -21.60 31.65
C ARG A 28 -2.28 -20.83 32.94
N ARG A 29 -2.96 -19.67 33.03
CA ARG A 29 -3.54 -18.97 34.21
C ARG A 29 -2.57 -18.24 35.17
N PRO A 30 -3.05 -17.31 36.04
CA PRO A 30 -4.42 -16.77 36.25
C PRO A 30 -4.50 -15.21 36.27
N PRO A 31 -5.70 -14.61 36.49
CA PRO A 31 -5.91 -13.16 36.40
C PRO A 31 -5.75 -12.43 37.74
N SER A 32 -5.26 -11.20 37.68
CA SER A 32 -5.39 -10.21 38.76
C SER A 32 -5.90 -8.87 38.21
N ARG A 33 -7.03 -8.44 38.77
CA ARG A 33 -7.57 -7.07 38.81
C ARG A 33 -7.28 -6.54 40.24
N PRO A 34 -7.51 -5.25 40.58
CA PRO A 34 -7.88 -4.08 39.79
C PRO A 34 -6.94 -2.88 40.08
N LEU A 35 -7.22 -1.68 39.53
CA LEU A 35 -7.36 -0.42 40.27
C LEU A 35 -7.59 0.75 39.30
N ALA A 36 -8.48 1.65 39.70
CA ALA A 36 -8.89 2.85 39.01
C ALA A 36 -8.01 4.05 39.42
N ALA A 37 -7.69 4.92 38.47
CA ALA A 37 -7.29 6.32 38.67
C ALA A 37 -7.43 7.00 37.29
N SER A 38 -8.43 7.87 37.14
CA SER A 38 -8.34 9.33 37.31
C SER A 38 -8.03 10.05 35.99
N SER A 39 -8.96 10.92 35.66
CA SER A 39 -9.01 11.84 34.53
C SER A 39 -7.85 12.83 34.56
N SER A 40 -7.11 12.91 33.46
CA SER A 40 -6.38 14.13 33.10
C SER A 40 -6.73 14.49 31.65
N SER A 41 -7.41 15.62 31.53
CA SER A 41 -7.62 16.38 30.30
C SER A 41 -6.26 16.85 29.79
N GLY A 42 -5.71 16.14 28.82
CA GLY A 42 -4.54 16.58 28.07
C GLY A 42 -4.94 17.62 27.01
N PRO A 43 -4.11 18.65 26.79
CA PRO A 43 -4.37 19.66 25.77
C PRO A 43 -4.40 19.02 24.38
N SER A 44 -5.38 19.43 23.58
CA SER A 44 -5.48 19.13 22.16
C SER A 44 -4.30 19.76 21.42
N SER A 45 -3.20 19.01 21.27
CA SER A 45 -2.12 19.39 20.37
C SER A 45 -2.49 18.99 18.95
N SER A 46 -3.09 19.93 18.23
CA SER A 46 -3.02 19.99 16.77
C SER A 46 -1.54 20.02 16.41
N SER A 47 -1.03 18.89 15.95
CA SER A 47 0.32 18.79 15.41
C SER A 47 0.33 19.38 14.00
N ASP A 48 0.15 20.70 13.91
CA ASP A 48 0.62 21.52 12.80
C ASP A 48 2.13 21.74 12.99
N ALA A 49 2.86 20.63 13.09
CA ALA A 49 4.31 20.66 13.04
C ALA A 49 4.67 21.03 11.60
N ASP A 50 4.97 22.32 11.45
CA ASP A 50 5.80 22.96 10.44
C ASP A 50 5.84 22.23 9.08
N VAL A 51 4.87 22.53 8.22
CA VAL A 51 4.82 22.04 6.84
C VAL A 51 6.01 22.56 6.01
N SER A 52 6.75 23.57 6.51
CA SER A 52 7.75 24.29 5.74
C SER A 52 9.08 23.55 5.50
N ASP A 53 9.32 22.40 6.15
CA ASP A 53 10.58 21.63 6.01
C ASP A 53 10.41 20.26 5.32
N ARG A 54 9.27 20.04 4.64
CA ARG A 54 9.07 18.81 3.85
C ARG A 54 9.52 19.03 2.41
N PHE A 55 10.40 18.17 1.90
CA PHE A 55 10.80 18.16 0.49
C PHE A 55 9.71 17.58 -0.45
N TRP A 56 8.54 17.24 0.09
CA TRP A 56 7.46 16.61 -0.65
C TRP A 56 6.12 17.27 -0.32
N THR A 57 5.23 17.25 -1.30
CA THR A 57 3.83 17.64 -1.17
C THR A 57 2.97 16.66 -1.95
N ALA A 58 1.66 16.73 -1.79
CA ALA A 58 0.69 15.98 -2.59
C ALA A 58 -0.23 16.97 -3.31
N ARG A 59 -0.77 16.57 -4.47
CA ARG A 59 -1.76 17.38 -5.18
C ARG A 59 -3.03 17.51 -4.33
N ASP A 60 -3.39 18.75 -3.98
CA ASP A 60 -4.56 19.07 -3.15
C ASP A 60 -5.88 18.88 -3.91
N LYS A 61 -5.94 19.34 -5.16
CA LYS A 61 -7.13 19.32 -6.01
C LYS A 61 -7.04 18.16 -7.00
N CYS A 62 -7.47 16.98 -6.56
CA CYS A 62 -7.68 15.82 -7.43
C CYS A 62 -8.71 14.89 -6.80
N TRP A 63 -9.29 14.03 -7.62
CA TRP A 63 -10.12 12.95 -7.14
C TRP A 63 -9.26 11.96 -6.35
N ARG A 64 -9.68 11.65 -5.12
CA ARG A 64 -9.08 10.61 -4.26
C ARG A 64 -10.19 9.79 -3.61
N PRO A 65 -9.99 8.49 -3.33
CA PRO A 65 -10.94 7.75 -2.52
C PRO A 65 -10.90 8.24 -1.06
N ASP A 66 -12.00 8.09 -0.33
CA ASP A 66 -11.99 8.40 1.10
C ASP A 66 -11.44 7.21 1.91
N VAL A 67 -10.69 7.47 2.99
CA VAL A 67 -10.17 6.42 3.88
C VAL A 67 -11.25 5.44 4.36
N PRO A 68 -12.46 5.88 4.77
CA PRO A 68 -13.54 4.96 5.13
C PRO A 68 -14.03 4.09 3.98
N ASP A 69 -13.96 4.54 2.73
CA ASP A 69 -14.37 3.75 1.58
C ASP A 69 -13.31 2.70 1.20
N VAL A 70 -12.02 3.05 1.26
CA VAL A 70 -10.92 2.08 1.15
C VAL A 70 -11.07 0.98 2.21
N GLU A 71 -11.37 1.39 3.45
CA GLU A 71 -11.63 0.46 4.54
C GLU A 71 -12.84 -0.45 4.24
N ARG A 72 -13.93 0.07 3.66
CA ARG A 72 -15.10 -0.73 3.27
C ARG A 72 -14.78 -1.76 2.19
N ILE A 73 -14.13 -1.35 1.11
CA ILE A 73 -13.78 -2.27 0.01
C ILE A 73 -12.78 -3.34 0.46
N SER A 74 -11.91 -3.02 1.43
CA SER A 74 -10.99 -4.00 2.04
C SER A 74 -11.74 -5.16 2.74
N TRP A 75 -12.95 -4.91 3.23
CA TRP A 75 -13.83 -5.94 3.81
C TRP A 75 -14.74 -6.61 2.78
N GLY A 76 -14.71 -6.18 1.52
CA GLY A 76 -15.65 -6.60 0.49
C GLY A 76 -17.02 -5.93 0.59
N LYS A 77 -17.12 -4.77 1.25
CA LYS A 77 -18.33 -3.94 1.24
C LYS A 77 -18.26 -2.94 0.09
N PRO A 78 -19.40 -2.53 -0.48
CA PRO A 78 -19.42 -1.49 -1.51
C PRO A 78 -18.91 -0.16 -0.93
N ALA A 79 -18.08 0.56 -1.68
CA ALA A 79 -17.75 1.96 -1.39
C ALA A 79 -19.00 2.84 -1.53
N LYS A 80 -18.98 4.02 -0.91
CA LYS A 80 -20.01 5.05 -1.12
C LYS A 80 -19.68 5.91 -2.33
N LYS A 81 -18.41 6.24 -2.52
CA LYS A 81 -17.89 7.03 -3.63
C LYS A 81 -17.58 6.12 -4.83
N LYS A 82 -18.18 6.43 -6.00
CA LYS A 82 -17.89 5.78 -7.30
C LYS A 82 -16.39 5.92 -7.62
N GLY A 83 -15.80 4.90 -8.24
CA GLY A 83 -14.36 4.87 -8.59
C GLY A 83 -13.43 4.32 -7.51
N THR A 84 -13.84 4.29 -6.23
CA THR A 84 -12.97 3.84 -5.11
C THR A 84 -12.50 2.39 -5.24
N GLY A 85 -13.26 1.52 -5.88
CA GLY A 85 -12.83 0.15 -6.15
C GLY A 85 -13.47 -0.39 -7.42
N SER A 86 -12.77 -1.32 -8.06
CA SER A 86 -13.20 -1.95 -9.31
C SER A 86 -13.70 -3.38 -9.08
N ARG A 87 -14.45 -3.93 -10.06
CA ARG A 87 -14.76 -5.37 -10.12
C ARG A 87 -13.56 -6.18 -10.63
N GLY A 88 -12.74 -5.59 -11.49
CA GLY A 88 -11.54 -6.20 -12.07
C GLY A 88 -10.36 -6.26 -11.08
N VAL A 89 -10.25 -5.27 -10.19
CA VAL A 89 -9.17 -5.18 -9.19
C VAL A 89 -9.65 -5.67 -7.82
N PRO A 90 -9.12 -6.78 -7.27
CA PRO A 90 -9.51 -7.28 -5.97
C PRO A 90 -8.91 -6.42 -4.85
N HIS A 91 -9.77 -5.83 -4.03
CA HIS A 91 -9.35 -5.11 -2.80
C HIS A 91 -9.68 -5.86 -1.51
N ARG A 92 -10.47 -6.93 -1.58
CA ARG A 92 -10.91 -7.64 -0.38
C ARG A 92 -9.76 -8.42 0.26
N LEU A 93 -9.46 -8.10 1.51
CA LEU A 93 -8.41 -8.75 2.28
C LEU A 93 -8.93 -10.00 3.00
N ASN A 94 -8.11 -11.04 3.05
CA ASN A 94 -8.29 -12.16 3.95
C ASN A 94 -7.76 -11.82 5.36
N ARG A 95 -7.77 -12.79 6.28
CA ARG A 95 -7.37 -12.54 7.67
C ARG A 95 -5.89 -12.14 7.79
N ASP A 96 -5.00 -12.85 7.11
CA ASP A 96 -3.56 -12.62 7.21
C ASP A 96 -3.15 -11.31 6.55
N GLU A 97 -3.73 -11.00 5.38
CA GLU A 97 -3.56 -9.70 4.71
C GLU A 97 -4.07 -8.58 5.58
N ARG A 98 -5.18 -8.81 6.27
CA ARG A 98 -5.73 -7.81 7.16
C ARG A 98 -4.82 -7.53 8.33
N ASP A 99 -4.30 -8.57 8.97
CA ASP A 99 -3.35 -8.40 10.05
C ASP A 99 -2.06 -7.72 9.55
N ALA A 100 -1.65 -7.96 8.29
CA ALA A 100 -0.53 -7.24 7.66
C ALA A 100 -0.85 -5.76 7.37
N PHE A 101 -2.04 -5.47 6.85
CA PHE A 101 -2.53 -4.11 6.58
C PHE A 101 -2.62 -3.27 7.85
N ASP A 102 -3.18 -3.82 8.93
CA ASP A 102 -3.28 -3.14 10.22
C ASP A 102 -1.89 -2.87 10.83
N ARG A 103 -0.94 -3.81 10.68
CA ARG A 103 0.47 -3.59 11.05
C ARG A 103 1.12 -2.50 10.20
N ALA A 104 0.84 -2.46 8.91
CA ALA A 104 1.40 -1.48 7.98
C ALA A 104 0.97 -0.05 8.35
N ARG A 105 -0.32 0.14 8.69
CA ARG A 105 -0.85 1.43 9.19
C ARG A 105 -0.12 1.90 10.45
N ALA A 106 0.11 1.01 11.40
CA ALA A 106 0.81 1.34 12.64
C ALA A 106 2.30 1.64 12.43
N LYS A 107 2.94 0.98 11.45
CA LYS A 107 4.37 1.16 11.12
C LYS A 107 4.65 2.31 10.15
N GLY A 108 3.66 2.67 9.33
CA GLY A 108 3.80 3.60 8.20
C GLY A 108 4.39 2.98 6.93
N PHE A 109 4.67 1.67 6.91
CA PHE A 109 5.12 0.97 5.71
C PHE A 109 4.63 -0.48 5.71
N LEU A 110 4.41 -1.05 4.53
CA LEU A 110 3.96 -2.43 4.35
C LEU A 110 5.15 -3.38 4.28
N GLU A 111 5.04 -4.53 4.94
CA GLU A 111 6.02 -5.61 4.83
C GLU A 111 5.36 -6.82 4.16
N ILE A 112 5.91 -7.27 3.04
CA ILE A 112 5.35 -8.40 2.27
C ILE A 112 6.45 -9.36 1.83
N GLY A 113 6.14 -10.65 1.71
CA GLY A 113 7.08 -11.64 1.17
C GLY A 113 6.93 -11.76 -0.34
N GLY A 114 8.03 -11.69 -1.09
CA GLY A 114 8.00 -11.63 -2.55
C GLY A 114 7.15 -10.46 -3.06
N SER A 115 6.46 -10.64 -4.19
CA SER A 115 5.60 -9.60 -4.80
C SER A 115 4.25 -9.40 -4.11
N GLY A 116 3.86 -10.27 -3.17
CA GLY A 116 2.50 -10.28 -2.62
C GLY A 116 1.43 -10.88 -3.53
N TRP A 117 1.81 -11.37 -4.71
CA TRP A 117 0.92 -11.98 -5.67
C TRP A 117 0.20 -13.21 -5.12
N ARG A 118 -1.10 -13.29 -5.37
CA ARG A 118 -1.97 -14.41 -5.01
C ARG A 118 -2.50 -15.06 -6.29
N SER A 119 -1.97 -16.22 -6.65
CA SER A 119 -2.43 -16.98 -7.85
C SER A 119 -3.94 -17.23 -7.87
N GLN A 120 -4.55 -17.51 -6.71
CA GLN A 120 -6.00 -17.73 -6.54
C GLN A 120 -6.85 -16.49 -6.85
N ARG A 121 -6.26 -15.30 -6.76
CA ARG A 121 -6.91 -14.01 -7.04
C ARG A 121 -6.40 -13.37 -8.33
N ARG A 122 -5.33 -13.92 -8.92
CA ARG A 122 -4.58 -13.37 -10.05
C ARG A 122 -4.19 -11.91 -9.84
N ASP A 123 -3.86 -11.55 -8.59
CA ASP A 123 -3.49 -10.18 -8.21
C ASP A 123 -2.91 -10.15 -6.77
N ALA A 124 -2.57 -8.97 -6.26
CA ALA A 124 -2.08 -8.68 -4.91
C ALA A 124 -3.05 -7.74 -4.15
N PRO A 125 -4.17 -8.25 -3.57
CA PRO A 125 -5.19 -7.42 -2.93
C PRO A 125 -4.68 -6.53 -1.79
N LEU A 126 -3.68 -7.01 -1.05
CA LEU A 126 -3.02 -6.27 0.00
C LEU A 126 -2.27 -5.04 -0.53
N MET A 127 -1.53 -5.19 -1.63
CA MET A 127 -0.83 -4.08 -2.28
C MET A 127 -1.83 -3.06 -2.82
N ASN A 128 -2.86 -3.53 -3.54
CA ASN A 128 -3.89 -2.67 -4.12
C ASN A 128 -4.61 -1.84 -3.04
N THR A 129 -5.01 -2.48 -1.94
CA THR A 129 -5.68 -1.79 -0.83
C THR A 129 -4.77 -0.82 -0.09
N TYR A 130 -3.49 -1.18 0.09
CA TYR A 130 -2.54 -0.32 0.78
C TYR A 130 -2.17 0.91 -0.06
N ARG A 131 -1.94 0.73 -1.37
CA ARG A 131 -1.74 1.83 -2.33
C ARG A 131 -2.95 2.77 -2.38
N SER A 132 -4.18 2.23 -2.39
CA SER A 132 -5.40 3.05 -2.29
C SER A 132 -5.54 3.81 -0.97
N LEU A 133 -5.08 3.23 0.15
CA LEU A 133 -5.07 3.92 1.44
C LEU A 133 -4.08 5.10 1.43
N CYS A 134 -2.91 4.90 0.84
CA CYS A 134 -1.89 5.93 0.65
C CYS A 134 -2.40 7.06 -0.26
N ASP A 135 -3.06 6.74 -1.38
CA ASP A 135 -3.71 7.73 -2.26
C ASP A 135 -4.82 8.52 -1.56
N ALA A 136 -5.66 7.85 -0.77
CA ALA A 136 -6.69 8.49 0.05
C ALA A 136 -6.12 9.51 1.06
N ARG A 137 -4.84 9.38 1.40
CA ARG A 137 -4.13 10.25 2.36
C ARG A 137 -3.21 11.26 1.69
N GLY A 138 -3.01 11.17 0.37
CA GLY A 138 -1.98 11.95 -0.32
C GLY A 138 -0.57 11.64 0.20
N GLN A 139 -0.27 10.37 0.47
CA GLN A 139 1.03 9.95 0.98
C GLN A 139 1.64 8.88 0.08
N PRO A 140 2.97 8.81 -0.09
CA PRO A 140 3.60 7.74 -0.85
C PRO A 140 3.33 6.36 -0.25
N THR A 141 3.38 5.33 -1.09
CA THR A 141 3.30 3.95 -0.63
C THR A 141 4.71 3.43 -0.38
N ILE A 142 5.01 3.04 0.87
CA ILE A 142 6.30 2.46 1.23
C ILE A 142 6.11 0.97 1.46
N VAL A 143 6.83 0.14 0.69
CA VAL A 143 6.74 -1.32 0.75
C VAL A 143 8.12 -1.92 0.91
N LEU A 144 8.25 -2.84 1.85
CA LEU A 144 9.42 -3.67 2.05
C LEU A 144 9.11 -5.08 1.58
N HIS A 145 9.67 -5.44 0.43
CA HIS A 145 9.62 -6.77 -0.16
C HIS A 145 10.72 -7.64 0.47
N LYS A 146 10.29 -8.65 1.22
CA LYS A 146 11.19 -9.58 1.90
C LYS A 146 11.68 -10.61 0.91
N GLY A 147 12.99 -10.61 0.67
CA GLY A 147 13.65 -11.64 -0.12
C GLY A 147 13.96 -12.88 0.71
N ASN A 148 14.20 -13.98 0.01
CA ASN A 148 14.55 -15.26 0.64
C ASN A 148 16.04 -15.35 1.02
N THR A 149 16.87 -14.50 0.44
CA THR A 149 18.34 -14.47 0.60
C THR A 149 18.81 -13.58 1.74
N GLY A 150 17.89 -12.91 2.44
CA GLY A 150 18.23 -11.94 3.50
C GLY A 150 18.47 -10.51 3.00
N MET A 151 18.50 -10.32 1.68
CA MET A 151 18.31 -9.02 1.04
C MET A 151 16.82 -8.76 0.88
N ASP A 152 16.39 -7.57 1.28
CA ASP A 152 15.04 -7.09 1.14
C ASP A 152 15.07 -5.84 0.25
N GLU A 153 14.02 -5.62 -0.53
CA GLU A 153 13.87 -4.46 -1.40
C GLU A 153 12.89 -3.47 -0.77
N VAL A 154 13.30 -2.22 -0.62
CA VAL A 154 12.44 -1.12 -0.18
C VAL A 154 12.00 -0.35 -1.41
N VAL A 155 10.70 -0.30 -1.66
CA VAL A 155 10.07 0.43 -2.76
C VAL A 155 9.27 1.59 -2.19
N VAL A 156 9.46 2.78 -2.74
CA VAL A 156 8.65 3.96 -2.45
C VAL A 156 7.94 4.38 -3.73
N ASP A 157 6.65 4.07 -3.81
CA ASP A 157 5.78 4.49 -4.89
C ASP A 157 5.22 5.89 -4.61
N LEU A 158 5.62 6.84 -5.45
CA LEU A 158 5.28 8.25 -5.41
C LEU A 158 3.99 8.57 -6.15
N SER A 159 3.44 7.64 -6.95
CA SER A 159 2.19 7.87 -7.70
C SER A 159 1.01 8.35 -6.83
N PRO A 160 0.84 7.95 -5.54
CA PRO A 160 -0.20 8.52 -4.68
C PRO A 160 -0.08 10.03 -4.44
N LEU A 161 1.08 10.65 -4.67
CA LEU A 161 1.22 12.11 -4.57
C LEU A 161 0.48 12.83 -5.71
N ARG A 162 0.30 12.16 -6.85
CA ARG A 162 -0.34 12.70 -8.07
C ARG A 162 0.35 13.96 -8.60
N LEU A 163 1.68 13.90 -8.68
CA LEU A 163 2.54 15.00 -9.15
C LEU A 163 3.50 14.49 -10.23
N PRO A 164 3.01 14.14 -11.44
CA PRO A 164 3.86 13.59 -12.50
C PRO A 164 5.09 14.43 -12.80
N ASP A 165 4.95 15.76 -12.77
CA ASP A 165 6.05 16.69 -13.05
C ASP A 165 7.11 16.74 -11.94
N ASP A 166 6.72 16.48 -10.68
CA ASP A 166 7.61 16.58 -9.51
C ASP A 166 8.17 15.23 -9.05
N PHE A 167 7.72 14.12 -9.64
CA PHE A 167 8.13 12.78 -9.21
C PHE A 167 9.65 12.57 -9.24
N ALA A 168 10.32 13.08 -10.27
CA ALA A 168 11.77 12.97 -10.41
C ALA A 168 12.53 13.72 -9.30
N ASP A 169 12.04 14.89 -8.91
CA ASP A 169 12.66 15.70 -7.85
C ASP A 169 12.42 15.09 -6.48
N VAL A 170 11.19 14.64 -6.17
CA VAL A 170 10.90 13.94 -4.91
C VAL A 170 11.70 12.64 -4.80
N ALA A 171 11.86 11.91 -5.91
CA ALA A 171 12.70 10.71 -5.97
C ALA A 171 14.18 11.01 -5.70
N ARG A 172 14.71 12.11 -6.24
CA ARG A 172 16.08 12.57 -5.97
C ARG A 172 16.24 12.92 -4.49
N SER A 173 15.31 13.68 -3.92
CA SER A 173 15.33 14.01 -2.49
C SER A 173 15.23 12.77 -1.59
N CYS A 174 14.53 11.73 -2.02
CA CYS A 174 14.51 10.45 -1.32
C CYS A 174 15.88 9.76 -1.33
N ALA A 175 16.56 9.72 -2.48
CA ALA A 175 17.91 9.15 -2.59
C ALA A 175 18.92 9.91 -1.73
N GLU A 176 18.86 11.24 -1.72
CA GLU A 176 19.68 12.11 -0.86
C GLU A 176 19.37 11.88 0.63
N PHE A 177 18.08 11.80 0.99
CA PHE A 177 17.67 11.56 2.38
C PHE A 177 18.11 10.18 2.91
N VAL A 178 18.11 9.17 2.05
CA VAL A 178 18.56 7.81 2.39
C VAL A 178 20.09 7.70 2.33
N ASP A 179 20.78 8.69 1.75
CA ASP A 179 22.23 8.71 1.49
C ASP A 179 22.69 7.52 0.64
N MET A 180 21.86 7.11 -0.32
CA MET A 180 22.16 6.00 -1.23
C MET A 180 21.53 6.20 -2.61
N PRO A 181 22.23 5.82 -3.70
CA PRO A 181 21.62 5.81 -5.01
C PRO A 181 20.43 4.85 -5.04
N SER A 182 19.32 5.29 -5.63
CA SER A 182 18.14 4.46 -5.86
C SER A 182 18.14 3.91 -7.29
N ALA A 183 17.51 2.76 -7.48
CA ALA A 183 17.02 2.37 -8.79
C ALA A 183 15.73 3.16 -9.06
N LEU A 184 15.74 3.94 -10.14
CA LEU A 184 14.54 4.58 -10.69
C LEU A 184 13.94 3.65 -11.73
N SER A 185 12.65 3.36 -11.59
CA SER A 185 11.87 2.68 -12.61
C SER A 185 10.63 3.51 -12.88
N ASP A 186 10.61 4.07 -14.08
CA ASP A 186 9.40 4.58 -14.70
C ASP A 186 8.81 3.41 -15.48
N GLU A 187 7.96 2.63 -14.82
CA GLU A 187 7.22 1.56 -15.51
C GLU A 187 6.11 2.25 -16.31
N THR A 188 6.44 2.72 -17.52
CA THR A 188 5.43 2.94 -18.56
C THR A 188 4.65 1.63 -18.70
N PRO A 189 3.31 1.62 -18.60
CA PRO A 189 2.53 0.41 -18.70
C PRO A 189 2.96 -0.41 -19.90
N TRP A 190 3.25 -1.68 -19.67
CA TRP A 190 3.41 -2.66 -20.73
C TRP A 190 2.13 -2.59 -21.58
N GLU A 191 2.28 -2.27 -22.86
CA GLU A 191 1.23 -2.47 -23.85
C GLU A 191 1.02 -4.00 -24.01
N ASP A 192 0.50 -4.64 -22.97
CA ASP A 192 -0.10 -5.96 -23.10
C ASP A 192 -1.48 -5.72 -23.76
N ASP A 193 -1.41 -5.57 -25.09
CA ASP A 193 -2.39 -6.11 -26.03
C ASP A 193 -2.77 -7.54 -25.59
N ASP A 194 -3.98 -7.99 -25.96
CA ASP A 194 -4.55 -9.32 -25.65
C ASP A 194 -5.42 -9.42 -24.37
N GLY A 195 -6.40 -8.55 -24.17
CA GLY A 195 -7.35 -8.73 -23.07
C GLY A 195 -8.71 -8.10 -23.29
N ASP A 196 -9.53 -8.73 -24.15
CA ASP A 196 -10.99 -8.62 -24.29
C ASP A 196 -11.62 -7.65 -23.26
N VAL A 197 -11.59 -6.36 -23.61
CA VAL A 197 -12.19 -5.30 -22.80
C VAL A 197 -13.68 -5.41 -23.06
N ASP A 198 -14.43 -5.87 -22.06
CA ASP A 198 -15.89 -5.74 -22.06
C ASP A 198 -16.22 -4.25 -22.35
N GLU A 199 -16.74 -3.96 -23.55
CA GLU A 199 -17.01 -2.61 -24.11
C GLU A 199 -18.02 -1.76 -23.31
N ASP A 200 -18.47 -2.20 -22.14
CA ASP A 200 -19.65 -1.65 -21.46
C ASP A 200 -19.35 -0.73 -20.25
N GLU A 201 -18.09 -0.42 -19.93
CA GLU A 201 -17.75 0.54 -18.85
C GLU A 201 -16.86 1.73 -19.30
N ASP A 202 -16.80 2.02 -20.61
CA ASP A 202 -16.29 3.32 -21.12
C ASP A 202 -17.40 4.40 -21.02
N GLU A 203 -17.75 4.76 -19.78
CA GLU A 203 -18.58 5.94 -19.53
C GLU A 203 -17.73 7.20 -19.79
N GLY A 204 -17.58 7.59 -21.06
CA GLY A 204 -17.32 8.95 -21.51
C GLY A 204 -16.29 9.74 -20.71
N LEU A 205 -15.09 9.19 -20.54
CA LEU A 205 -13.97 9.97 -20.03
C LEU A 205 -13.58 10.98 -21.11
N ASP A 206 -13.80 12.26 -20.82
CA ASP A 206 -13.33 13.37 -21.63
C ASP A 206 -11.80 13.22 -21.79
N GLU A 207 -11.32 12.94 -23.00
CA GLU A 207 -9.90 12.81 -23.32
C GLU A 207 -9.08 14.07 -22.96
N SER A 208 -9.75 15.18 -22.63
CA SER A 208 -9.10 16.41 -22.16
C SER A 208 -8.78 16.46 -20.66
N GLU A 209 -9.27 15.53 -19.83
CA GLU A 209 -8.97 15.51 -18.39
C GLU A 209 -7.62 14.85 -18.08
N ASP A 210 -6.74 15.54 -17.34
CA ASP A 210 -5.47 14.97 -16.84
C ASP A 210 -5.78 13.67 -16.06
N PRO A 211 -5.27 12.50 -16.49
CA PRO A 211 -5.51 11.22 -15.83
C PRO A 211 -5.20 11.24 -14.34
N TRP A 212 -4.18 12.01 -13.93
CA TRP A 212 -3.78 12.14 -12.53
C TRP A 212 -4.78 12.91 -11.66
N GLU A 213 -5.70 13.67 -12.28
CA GLU A 213 -6.77 14.39 -11.59
C GLU A 213 -8.00 13.55 -11.35
N SER A 214 -8.43 12.72 -12.31
CA SER A 214 -9.75 12.07 -12.27
C SER A 214 -9.68 10.56 -12.02
N ARG A 215 -8.61 9.88 -12.45
CA ARG A 215 -8.57 8.41 -12.40
C ARG A 215 -8.23 7.88 -11.00
N PRO A 216 -8.75 6.70 -10.64
CA PRO A 216 -8.35 6.00 -9.43
C PRO A 216 -6.92 5.46 -9.52
N ILE A 217 -6.23 5.40 -8.38
CA ILE A 217 -4.79 5.06 -8.32
C ILE A 217 -4.45 3.70 -8.94
N TYR A 218 -5.37 2.72 -8.94
CA TYR A 218 -5.14 1.41 -9.54
C TYR A 218 -5.17 1.42 -11.08
N GLN A 219 -5.59 2.51 -11.71
CA GLN A 219 -5.50 2.73 -13.16
C GLN A 219 -4.32 3.63 -13.54
N LEU A 220 -3.59 4.18 -12.55
CA LEU A 220 -2.45 5.06 -12.79
C LEU A 220 -1.15 4.26 -12.75
N PRO A 221 -0.20 4.56 -13.67
CA PRO A 221 1.10 3.92 -13.65
C PRO A 221 1.82 4.21 -12.33
N PRO A 222 2.49 3.22 -11.72
CA PRO A 222 3.31 3.46 -10.55
C PRO A 222 4.57 4.22 -10.95
N TYR A 223 5.00 5.15 -10.11
CA TYR A 223 6.30 5.79 -10.25
C TYR A 223 7.04 5.56 -8.94
N TYR A 224 8.15 4.83 -8.96
CA TYR A 224 8.80 4.44 -7.72
C TYR A 224 10.32 4.49 -7.77
N VAL A 225 10.89 4.61 -6.57
CA VAL A 225 12.30 4.41 -6.29
C VAL A 225 12.49 3.17 -5.43
N ALA A 226 13.54 2.41 -5.71
CA ALA A 226 13.83 1.18 -5.01
C ALA A 226 15.28 1.10 -4.50
N TRP A 227 15.47 0.41 -3.38
CA TRP A 227 16.78 0.05 -2.84
C TRP A 227 16.79 -1.42 -2.39
N GLU A 228 17.77 -2.19 -2.84
CA GLU A 228 18.03 -3.55 -2.35
C GLU A 228 19.07 -3.52 -1.23
N LEU A 229 18.71 -4.03 -0.06
CA LEU A 229 19.49 -3.83 1.16
C LEU A 229 19.41 -5.05 2.10
N PRO A 230 20.38 -5.22 3.02
CA PRO A 230 20.22 -6.16 4.12
C PRO A 230 18.96 -5.85 4.93
N ARG A 231 18.24 -6.89 5.35
CA ARG A 231 16.95 -6.79 6.08
C ARG A 231 16.93 -5.81 7.26
N SER A 232 18.03 -5.66 8.01
CA SER A 232 18.12 -4.67 9.09
C SER A 232 18.03 -3.25 8.55
N ASN A 233 18.83 -2.95 7.53
CA ASN A 233 18.94 -1.63 6.92
C ASN A 233 17.66 -1.27 6.17
N ALA A 234 17.07 -2.23 5.43
CA ALA A 234 15.79 -2.05 4.75
C ALA A 234 14.68 -1.61 5.72
N LYS A 235 14.60 -2.23 6.91
CA LYS A 235 13.62 -1.86 7.94
C LYS A 235 13.90 -0.50 8.56
N GLU A 236 15.16 -0.14 8.74
CA GLU A 236 15.53 1.19 9.27
C GLU A 236 15.15 2.28 8.28
N ILE A 237 15.42 2.08 7.00
CA ILE A 237 15.07 3.01 5.93
C ILE A 237 13.55 3.12 5.78
N GLY A 238 12.82 2.01 5.79
CA GLY A 238 11.35 2.02 5.78
C GLY A 238 10.77 2.85 6.95
N LYS A 239 11.35 2.75 8.15
CA LYS A 239 10.94 3.57 9.31
C LYS A 239 11.29 5.05 9.15
N LYS A 240 12.50 5.36 8.65
CA LYS A 240 12.93 6.75 8.42
C LYS A 240 12.02 7.44 7.41
N LEU A 241 11.79 6.79 6.26
CA LEU A 241 10.89 7.28 5.21
C LEU A 241 9.46 7.42 5.72
N ALA A 242 8.96 6.46 6.50
CA ALA A 242 7.63 6.55 7.11
C ALA A 242 7.48 7.75 8.06
N GLY A 243 8.57 8.13 8.75
CA GLY A 243 8.63 9.34 9.57
C GLY A 243 8.54 10.62 8.74
N VAL A 244 9.36 10.73 7.69
CA VAL A 244 9.40 11.91 6.79
C VAL A 244 8.09 12.10 6.02
N PHE A 245 7.51 11.01 5.51
CA PHE A 245 6.25 11.04 4.79
C PHE A 245 5.02 11.09 5.71
N GLY A 246 5.22 10.98 7.03
CA GLY A 246 4.12 11.01 8.00
C GLY A 246 3.11 9.88 7.82
N THR A 247 3.51 8.75 7.24
CA THR A 247 2.61 7.61 6.96
C THR A 247 2.22 6.82 8.20
N ILE A 248 2.89 7.07 9.34
CA ILE A 248 2.67 6.40 10.62
C ILE A 248 1.35 6.83 11.26
N GLU A 249 0.44 5.89 11.48
CA GLU A 249 -0.82 6.15 12.16
C GLU A 249 -0.72 5.87 13.68
N LYS A 250 -0.37 6.90 14.46
CA LYS A 250 -0.16 6.82 15.92
C LYS A 250 -1.35 6.22 16.70
N LYS A 251 -2.56 6.35 16.19
CA LYS A 251 -3.80 5.82 16.78
C LYS A 251 -4.61 5.01 15.77
N ALA A 252 -3.95 4.10 15.04
CA ALA A 252 -4.64 3.25 14.08
C ALA A 252 -5.81 2.51 14.74
N PRO A 253 -7.07 2.75 14.34
CA PRO A 253 -8.21 2.06 14.91
C PRO A 253 -8.04 0.57 14.64
N LYS A 254 -8.04 -0.24 15.70
CA LYS A 254 -8.12 -1.69 15.55
C LYS A 254 -9.35 -1.99 14.75
N SER A 255 -9.12 -2.68 13.66
CA SER A 255 -10.04 -2.67 12.58
C SER A 255 -11.15 -3.70 12.89
N LYS A 256 -12.34 -3.19 13.23
CA LYS A 256 -13.44 -4.05 13.68
C LYS A 256 -14.05 -4.71 12.46
N LYS A 257 -14.05 -6.05 12.43
CA LYS A 257 -14.76 -6.81 11.39
C LYS A 257 -16.20 -6.29 11.35
N PRO A 258 -16.65 -5.73 10.23
CA PRO A 258 -17.98 -5.19 10.19
C PRO A 258 -18.99 -6.33 10.23
N ASN A 259 -20.08 -6.11 10.98
CA ASN A 259 -21.15 -7.08 11.12
C ASN A 259 -21.66 -7.49 9.73
N HIS A 260 -21.93 -8.79 9.55
CA HIS A 260 -22.52 -9.42 8.35
C HIS A 260 -21.62 -9.70 7.13
N VAL A 261 -20.28 -9.62 7.25
CA VAL A 261 -19.39 -10.10 6.16
C VAL A 261 -19.26 -11.63 6.22
N ARG A 262 -19.99 -12.34 5.35
CA ARG A 262 -19.88 -13.80 5.21
C ARG A 262 -18.53 -14.18 4.58
N PRO A 263 -17.79 -15.14 5.16
CA PRO A 263 -16.62 -15.72 4.50
C PRO A 263 -17.07 -16.39 3.18
N GLY A 264 -16.29 -16.21 2.10
CA GLY A 264 -16.47 -17.00 0.87
C GLY A 264 -17.34 -16.40 -0.25
N LYS A 265 -18.22 -15.42 -0.04
CA LYS A 265 -18.90 -14.74 -1.17
C LYS A 265 -17.91 -13.79 -1.86
N ASN A 266 -17.47 -14.16 -3.06
CA ASN A 266 -16.68 -13.29 -3.94
C ASN A 266 -17.64 -12.46 -4.80
N ARG A 267 -17.27 -11.25 -5.20
CA ARG A 267 -18.10 -10.43 -6.11
C ARG A 267 -18.36 -11.09 -7.48
N ARG A 268 -17.51 -12.03 -7.91
CA ARG A 268 -17.74 -12.85 -9.11
C ARG A 268 -18.98 -13.75 -9.02
N SER A 269 -19.40 -14.15 -7.82
CA SER A 269 -20.68 -14.82 -7.62
C SER A 269 -21.72 -13.76 -7.23
N GLY A 270 -22.38 -13.19 -8.24
CA GLY A 270 -23.37 -12.10 -8.19
C GLY A 270 -24.05 -11.90 -6.83
N GLY A 271 -23.56 -10.93 -6.07
CA GLY A 271 -24.01 -10.77 -4.70
C GLY A 271 -23.60 -9.45 -4.09
N TYR A 272 -23.87 -8.36 -4.80
CA TYR A 272 -24.42 -7.08 -4.32
C TYR A 272 -24.57 -6.23 -5.58
N GLY A 273 -25.81 -6.04 -6.03
CA GLY A 273 -26.14 -5.15 -7.14
C GLY A 273 -25.54 -3.78 -6.88
N ILE A 274 -24.66 -3.37 -7.77
CA ILE A 274 -24.40 -1.97 -8.04
C ILE A 274 -25.39 -1.69 -9.17
N GLY A 275 -26.51 -1.07 -8.81
CA GLY A 275 -27.37 -0.33 -9.72
C GLY A 275 -27.30 1.13 -9.30
#